data_AF-A0A9Y4TWZ3-F1
#
_entry.id   AF-A0A9Y4TWZ3-F1
#
_cell.length_a   1.000
_cell.length_b   1.000
_cell.length_c   1.000
_cell.angle_alpha   90.00
_cell.angle_beta   90.00
_cell.angle_gamma   90.00
#
_symmetry.space_group_name_H-M   'P 1'
#
loop_
_entity.id
_entity.type
_entity.pdbx_description
1 polymer ?
#
loop_
_entity_poly.entity_id
_entity_poly.type
_entity_poly.pdbx_seq_one_letter_code
_entity_poly.pdbx_strand_id
1 'polypeptide(L)'
;MSQRQIVQVFEQYQKSRMQFVQTVADLAARPQNIEILRNAGVMSMLRPLLLDVVPSVQQTAALALGRLADHSDDLAEAVVKEDILPQLVQSLASQNRFYKKAAAFVLRAVAKHSPELSQAVVACGGVDALVLCLEEFDPGVKEAATWALGYIARHNALLSQSVVDAGAVPLLVLCLLEPEIALKRIAASTLSDISKHTPELAQTVVDTGAIAHLAQMILNPDAKLKVGTA
;
A
#
# COMPACT_ATOMS: atom_id res chain seq x y z
N MET A 1 33.23 -24.06 22.99
CA MET A 1 31.77 -23.87 22.84
C MET A 1 31.21 -25.11 22.15
N SER A 2 30.10 -25.67 22.63
CA SER A 2 29.47 -26.82 21.96
C SER A 2 28.76 -26.36 20.69
N GLN A 3 28.65 -27.22 19.67
CA GLN A 3 27.91 -26.95 18.43
C GLN A 3 26.48 -26.42 18.70
N ARG A 4 25.86 -26.92 19.78
CA ARG A 4 24.55 -26.47 20.26
C ARG A 4 24.54 -25.02 20.74
N GLN A 5 25.60 -24.57 21.44
CA GLN A 5 25.73 -23.17 21.87
C GLN A 5 25.87 -22.22 20.68
N ILE A 6 26.58 -22.62 19.64
CA ILE A 6 26.75 -21.80 18.43
C ILE A 6 25.39 -21.62 17.73
N VAL A 7 24.64 -22.71 17.50
CA VAL A 7 23.31 -22.65 16.88
C VAL A 7 22.34 -21.78 17.69
N GLN A 8 22.36 -21.90 19.02
CA GLN A 8 21.51 -21.11 19.91
C GLN A 8 21.72 -19.60 19.77
N VAL A 9 22.96 -19.13 19.51
CA VAL A 9 23.23 -17.71 19.30
C VAL A 9 22.51 -17.19 18.04
N PHE A 10 22.53 -17.95 16.95
CA PHE A 10 21.84 -17.57 15.71
C PHE A 10 20.32 -17.63 15.85
N GLU A 11 19.79 -18.66 16.50
CA GLU A 11 18.35 -18.78 16.78
C GLU A 11 17.84 -17.62 17.64
N GLN A 12 18.60 -17.25 18.68
CA GLN A 12 18.26 -16.15 19.55
C GLN A 12 18.26 -14.83 18.77
N TYR A 13 19.27 -14.59 17.94
CA TYR A 13 19.33 -13.39 17.10
C TYR A 13 18.13 -13.31 16.15
N GLN A 14 17.77 -14.39 15.46
CA GLN A 14 16.58 -14.42 14.60
C GLN A 14 15.29 -14.11 15.38
N LYS A 15 15.10 -14.73 16.56
CA LYS A 15 13.96 -14.45 17.42
C LYS A 15 13.90 -12.99 17.86
N SER A 16 15.04 -12.42 18.25
CA SER A 16 15.12 -11.01 18.65
C SER A 16 14.78 -10.06 17.51
N ARG A 17 15.22 -10.34 16.27
CA ARG A 17 14.84 -9.53 15.10
C ARG A 17 13.33 -9.55 14.86
N MET A 18 12.72 -10.74 14.89
CA MET A 18 11.27 -10.90 14.74
C MET A 18 10.50 -10.19 15.86
N GLN A 19 10.93 -10.37 17.10
CA GLN A 19 10.30 -9.71 18.25
C GLN A 19 10.40 -8.19 18.16
N PHE A 20 11.56 -7.68 17.71
CA PHE A 20 11.77 -6.25 17.52
C PHE A 20 10.79 -5.67 16.49
N VAL A 21 10.73 -6.22 15.27
CA VAL A 21 9.82 -5.68 14.23
C VAL A 21 8.36 -5.78 14.65
N GLN A 22 7.97 -6.85 15.33
CA GLN A 22 6.61 -7.03 15.82
C GLN A 22 6.25 -5.97 16.87
N THR A 23 7.13 -5.79 17.85
CA THR A 23 6.93 -4.79 18.92
C THR A 23 6.87 -3.39 18.34
N VAL A 24 7.77 -3.05 17.41
CA VAL A 24 7.76 -1.75 16.74
C VAL A 24 6.48 -1.57 15.93
N ALA A 25 6.03 -2.57 15.18
CA ALA A 25 4.78 -2.50 14.43
C ALA A 25 3.59 -2.24 15.36
N ASP A 26 3.51 -2.93 16.49
CA ASP A 26 2.42 -2.80 17.46
C ASP A 26 2.46 -1.45 18.20
N LEU A 27 3.65 -0.94 18.51
CA LEU A 27 3.81 0.41 19.05
C LEU A 27 3.42 1.47 18.02
N ALA A 28 3.81 1.30 16.76
CA ALA A 28 3.47 2.20 15.65
C ALA A 28 1.98 2.18 15.29
N ALA A 29 1.19 1.21 15.78
CA ALA A 29 -0.26 1.22 15.61
C ALA A 29 -0.95 2.33 16.42
N ARG A 30 -0.23 2.97 17.36
CA ARG A 30 -0.76 4.06 18.20
C ARG A 30 -0.09 5.38 17.81
N PRO A 31 -0.84 6.40 17.39
CA PRO A 31 -0.26 7.68 16.95
C PRO A 31 0.56 8.38 18.04
N GLN A 32 0.22 8.18 19.30
CA GLN A 32 0.93 8.74 20.46
C GLN A 32 2.39 8.27 20.58
N ASN A 33 2.72 7.09 20.03
CA ASN A 33 4.06 6.52 20.13
C ASN A 33 4.97 6.96 18.97
N ILE A 34 4.42 7.56 17.93
CA ILE A 34 5.13 7.80 16.66
C ILE A 34 6.30 8.76 16.86
N GLU A 35 6.10 9.83 17.63
CA GLU A 35 7.15 10.79 17.94
C GLU A 35 8.29 10.15 18.76
N ILE A 36 7.95 9.28 19.71
CA ILE A 36 8.94 8.54 20.51
C ILE A 36 9.74 7.58 19.62
N LEU A 37 9.05 6.85 18.74
CA LEU A 37 9.68 5.91 17.80
C LEU A 37 10.58 6.65 16.79
N ARG A 38 10.14 7.82 16.30
CA ARG A 38 10.95 8.70 15.46
C ARG A 38 12.22 9.15 16.17
N ASN A 39 12.08 9.67 17.40
CA ASN A 39 13.22 10.14 18.20
C ASN A 39 14.18 9.01 18.57
N ALA A 40 13.70 7.77 18.65
CA ALA A 40 14.53 6.58 18.83
C ALA A 40 15.26 6.11 17.55
N GLY A 41 15.08 6.79 16.41
CA GLY A 41 15.78 6.46 15.16
C GLY A 41 15.29 5.17 14.50
N VAL A 42 14.02 4.79 14.71
CA VAL A 42 13.46 3.50 14.28
C VAL A 42 13.59 3.21 12.78
N MET A 43 13.58 4.26 11.94
CA MET A 43 13.70 4.15 10.48
C MET A 43 15.00 3.45 10.06
N SER A 44 16.12 3.90 10.61
CA SER A 44 17.46 3.34 10.35
C SER A 44 17.58 1.87 10.77
N MET A 45 16.80 1.45 11.78
CA MET A 45 16.77 0.08 12.27
C MET A 45 15.86 -0.83 11.44
N LEU A 46 14.76 -0.30 10.89
CA LEU A 46 13.82 -1.05 10.06
C LEU A 46 14.31 -1.24 8.63
N ARG A 47 15.05 -0.26 8.08
CA ARG A 47 15.60 -0.33 6.72
C ARG A 47 16.37 -1.63 6.42
N PRO A 48 17.39 -2.05 7.20
CA PRO A 48 18.10 -3.30 6.93
C PRO A 48 17.21 -4.54 7.08
N LEU A 49 16.15 -4.46 7.88
CA LEU A 49 15.22 -5.58 8.11
C LEU A 49 14.25 -5.80 6.95
N LEU A 50 14.12 -4.83 6.03
CA LEU A 50 13.42 -5.04 4.77
C LEU A 50 14.15 -6.02 3.83
N LEU A 51 15.47 -6.12 3.98
CA LEU A 51 16.32 -7.03 3.22
C LEU A 51 16.67 -8.30 4.02
N ASP A 52 15.93 -8.59 5.09
CA ASP A 52 16.16 -9.79 5.91
C ASP A 52 15.91 -11.07 5.11
N VAL A 53 16.66 -12.12 5.43
CA VAL A 53 16.48 -13.45 4.82
C VAL A 53 15.15 -14.11 5.22
N VAL A 54 14.52 -13.65 6.30
CA VAL A 54 13.27 -14.20 6.82
C VAL A 54 12.08 -13.38 6.31
N PRO A 55 11.18 -13.95 5.48
CA PRO A 55 10.04 -13.22 4.92
C PRO A 55 9.09 -12.62 5.96
N SER A 56 8.93 -13.29 7.12
CA SER A 56 8.11 -12.77 8.20
C SER A 56 8.71 -11.51 8.87
N VAL A 57 10.04 -11.38 8.89
CA VAL A 57 10.70 -10.18 9.38
C VAL A 57 10.52 -9.05 8.37
N GLN A 58 10.74 -9.35 7.07
CA GLN A 58 10.58 -8.37 6.00
C GLN A 58 9.17 -7.78 5.95
N GLN A 59 8.12 -8.62 5.98
CA GLN A 59 6.73 -8.16 5.91
C GLN A 59 6.35 -7.34 7.15
N THR A 60 6.82 -7.72 8.34
CA THR A 60 6.49 -7.00 9.58
C THR A 60 7.27 -5.69 9.67
N ALA A 61 8.51 -5.64 9.17
CA ALA A 61 9.27 -4.40 9.02
C ALA A 61 8.57 -3.43 8.06
N ALA A 62 8.11 -3.90 6.89
CA ALA A 62 7.33 -3.11 5.96
C ALA A 62 6.02 -2.61 6.59
N LEU A 63 5.31 -3.46 7.33
CA LEU A 63 4.09 -3.06 8.04
C LEU A 63 4.37 -1.97 9.09
N ALA A 64 5.45 -2.11 9.88
CA ALA A 64 5.87 -1.12 10.85
C ALA A 64 6.15 0.24 10.18
N LEU A 65 6.91 0.23 9.08
CA LEU A 65 7.18 1.43 8.29
C LEU A 65 5.90 2.07 7.74
N GLY A 66 4.97 1.25 7.25
CA GLY A 66 3.70 1.76 6.73
C GLY A 66 2.86 2.42 7.82
N ARG A 67 2.88 1.89 9.05
CA ARG A 67 2.15 2.48 10.20
C ARG A 67 2.80 3.79 10.65
N LEU A 68 4.13 3.82 10.69
CA LEU A 68 4.91 5.03 10.97
C LEU A 68 4.61 6.13 9.94
N ALA A 69 4.69 5.78 8.66
CA ALA A 69 4.38 6.68 7.56
C ALA A 69 2.91 7.12 7.60
N ASP A 70 1.94 6.26 7.93
CA ASP A 70 0.51 6.63 7.89
C ASP A 70 0.13 7.72 8.91
N HIS A 71 0.89 7.82 10.00
CA HIS A 71 0.66 8.74 11.11
C HIS A 71 1.54 9.99 11.10
N SER A 72 2.59 10.06 10.29
CA SER A 72 3.49 11.22 10.23
C SER A 72 3.98 11.47 8.80
N ASP A 73 3.76 12.69 8.34
CA ASP A 73 4.29 13.25 7.10
C ASP A 73 5.82 13.28 7.08
N ASP A 74 6.47 13.70 8.18
CA ASP A 74 7.92 13.69 8.34
C ASP A 74 8.51 12.28 8.17
N LEU A 75 7.83 11.25 8.69
CA LEU A 75 8.25 9.85 8.52
C LEU A 75 7.98 9.35 7.10
N ALA A 76 6.88 9.77 6.47
CA ALA A 76 6.63 9.48 5.07
C ALA A 76 7.70 10.12 4.16
N GLU A 77 8.12 11.35 4.43
CA GLU A 77 9.27 11.97 3.77
C GLU A 77 10.57 11.21 4.01
N ALA A 78 10.81 10.74 5.24
CA ALA A 78 11.99 9.93 5.54
C ALA A 78 12.00 8.62 4.74
N VAL A 79 10.85 7.95 4.55
CA VAL A 79 10.73 6.76 3.69
C VAL A 79 11.20 7.07 2.26
N VAL A 80 10.85 8.23 1.73
CA VAL A 80 11.29 8.66 0.39
C VAL A 80 12.78 8.99 0.38
N LYS A 81 13.26 9.81 1.33
CA LYS A 81 14.66 10.26 1.40
C LYS A 81 15.65 9.12 1.65
N GLU A 82 15.22 8.05 2.30
CA GLU A 82 16.07 6.87 2.57
C GLU A 82 16.04 5.81 1.46
N ASP A 83 15.49 6.10 0.28
CA ASP A 83 15.37 5.16 -0.85
C ASP A 83 14.66 3.84 -0.49
N ILE A 84 13.67 3.91 0.42
CA ILE A 84 12.90 2.73 0.82
C ILE A 84 11.88 2.36 -0.26
N LEU A 85 11.27 3.34 -0.94
CA LEU A 85 10.26 3.08 -1.96
C LEU A 85 10.76 2.20 -3.12
N PRO A 86 11.91 2.49 -3.78
CA PRO A 86 12.39 1.64 -4.87
C PRO A 86 12.67 0.20 -4.43
N GLN A 87 13.18 0.02 -3.20
CA GLN A 87 13.42 -1.32 -2.63
C GLN A 87 12.12 -2.11 -2.44
N LEU A 88 11.07 -1.46 -1.94
CA LEU A 88 9.75 -2.09 -1.79
C LEU A 88 9.14 -2.45 -3.15
N VAL A 89 9.22 -1.54 -4.13
CA VAL A 89 8.71 -1.76 -5.50
C VAL A 89 9.43 -2.91 -6.19
N GLN A 90 10.75 -2.98 -6.10
CA GLN A 90 11.50 -4.09 -6.68
C GLN A 90 11.15 -5.43 -6.02
N SER A 91 10.90 -5.42 -4.71
CA SER A 91 10.55 -6.62 -3.94
C SER A 91 9.09 -7.05 -4.15
N LEU A 92 8.20 -6.14 -4.56
CA LEU A 92 6.77 -6.43 -4.76
C LEU A 92 6.52 -7.53 -5.81
N ALA A 93 7.34 -7.61 -6.86
CA ALA A 93 7.15 -8.59 -7.93
C ALA A 93 7.47 -10.05 -7.51
N SER A 94 8.47 -10.25 -6.65
CA SER A 94 9.02 -11.59 -6.35
C SER A 94 8.60 -12.16 -5.00
N GLN A 95 7.84 -11.41 -4.20
CA GLN A 95 7.56 -11.75 -2.80
C GLN A 95 6.17 -12.34 -2.57
N ASN A 96 5.96 -12.87 -1.37
CA ASN A 96 4.70 -13.50 -0.97
C ASN A 96 3.56 -12.47 -0.83
N ARG A 97 2.31 -12.96 -0.82
CA ARG A 97 1.10 -12.13 -0.67
C ARG A 97 1.09 -11.24 0.58
N PHE A 98 1.73 -11.65 1.67
CA PHE A 98 1.74 -10.89 2.92
C PHE A 98 2.66 -9.68 2.82
N TYR A 99 3.82 -9.86 2.20
CA TYR A 99 4.74 -8.78 1.87
C TYR A 99 4.12 -7.82 0.86
N LYS A 100 3.46 -8.33 -0.20
CA LYS A 100 2.74 -7.47 -1.17
C LYS A 100 1.72 -6.55 -0.48
N LYS A 101 0.93 -7.08 0.46
CA LYS A 101 0.00 -6.27 1.28
C LYS A 101 0.73 -5.21 2.11
N ALA A 102 1.81 -5.58 2.79
CA ALA A 102 2.58 -4.66 3.63
C ALA A 102 3.25 -3.56 2.80
N ALA A 103 3.86 -3.91 1.66
CA ALA A 103 4.47 -2.96 0.74
C ALA A 103 3.43 -2.01 0.14
N ALA A 104 2.31 -2.53 -0.36
CA ALA A 104 1.20 -1.70 -0.86
C ALA A 104 0.66 -0.74 0.23
N PHE A 105 0.61 -1.19 1.49
CA PHE A 105 0.23 -0.35 2.63
C PHE A 105 1.25 0.78 2.89
N VAL A 106 2.55 0.55 2.73
CA VAL A 106 3.58 1.61 2.79
C VAL A 106 3.38 2.61 1.66
N LEU A 107 3.24 2.14 0.41
CA LEU A 107 3.03 3.01 -0.75
C LEU A 107 1.79 3.89 -0.55
N ARG A 108 0.70 3.30 -0.04
CA ARG A 108 -0.51 4.01 0.34
C ARG A 108 -0.27 5.07 1.40
N ALA A 109 0.43 4.70 2.48
CA ALA A 109 0.69 5.60 3.59
C ALA A 109 1.51 6.82 3.16
N VAL A 110 2.50 6.64 2.28
CA VAL A 110 3.30 7.73 1.72
C VAL A 110 2.46 8.58 0.76
N ALA A 111 1.73 7.95 -0.17
CA ALA A 111 0.86 8.66 -1.10
C ALA A 111 -0.26 9.44 -0.41
N LYS A 112 -0.69 9.07 0.80
CA LYS A 112 -1.79 9.74 1.50
C LYS A 112 -1.51 11.21 1.82
N HIS A 113 -0.26 11.56 2.16
CA HIS A 113 0.05 12.85 2.80
C HIS A 113 0.13 14.03 1.85
N SER A 114 0.88 13.89 0.75
CA SER A 114 1.15 15.00 -0.15
C SER A 114 1.21 14.56 -1.63
N PRO A 115 0.94 15.49 -2.57
CA PRO A 115 1.11 15.22 -3.99
C PRO A 115 2.58 14.98 -4.37
N GLU A 116 3.54 15.60 -3.69
CA GLU A 116 4.99 15.39 -3.91
C GLU A 116 5.40 13.97 -3.50
N LEU A 117 4.90 13.49 -2.37
CA LEU A 117 5.13 12.12 -1.90
C LEU A 117 4.46 11.10 -2.82
N SER A 118 3.23 11.39 -3.29
CA SER A 118 2.57 10.60 -4.32
C SER A 118 3.39 10.56 -5.61
N GLN A 119 3.95 11.70 -6.04
CA GLN A 119 4.80 11.77 -7.22
C GLN A 119 6.08 10.95 -7.05
N ALA A 120 6.66 10.88 -5.85
CA ALA A 120 7.79 9.99 -5.56
C ALA A 120 7.42 8.51 -5.71
N VAL A 121 6.22 8.11 -5.27
CA VAL A 121 5.69 6.75 -5.48
C VAL A 121 5.49 6.44 -6.97
N VAL A 122 5.02 7.41 -7.77
CA VAL A 122 4.93 7.25 -9.23
C VAL A 122 6.32 7.13 -9.85
N ALA A 123 7.25 8.01 -9.48
CA ALA A 123 8.59 8.09 -10.04
C ALA A 123 9.43 6.81 -9.79
N CYS A 124 9.16 6.09 -8.70
CA CYS A 124 9.83 4.82 -8.42
C CYS A 124 9.17 3.60 -9.07
N GLY A 125 8.17 3.77 -9.96
CA GLY A 125 7.43 2.68 -10.58
C GLY A 125 6.42 2.01 -9.65
N GLY A 126 6.01 2.69 -8.57
CA GLY A 126 5.07 2.15 -7.59
C GLY A 126 3.68 1.90 -8.18
N VAL A 127 3.22 2.73 -9.12
CA VAL A 127 1.92 2.55 -9.78
C VAL A 127 1.89 1.25 -10.58
N ASP A 128 2.90 0.99 -11.41
CA ASP A 128 2.97 -0.23 -12.22
C ASP A 128 2.98 -1.48 -11.33
N ALA A 129 3.74 -1.46 -10.24
CA ALA A 129 3.78 -2.56 -9.28
C ALA A 129 2.44 -2.76 -8.56
N LEU A 130 1.70 -1.68 -8.27
CA LEU A 130 0.36 -1.76 -7.69
C LEU A 130 -0.67 -2.29 -8.69
N VAL A 131 -0.56 -1.93 -9.97
CA VAL A 131 -1.41 -2.47 -11.04
C VAL A 131 -1.18 -3.98 -11.17
N LEU A 132 0.07 -4.45 -11.16
CA LEU A 132 0.37 -5.89 -11.14
C LEU A 132 -0.23 -6.60 -9.91
N CYS A 133 -0.32 -5.91 -8.77
CA CYS A 133 -0.98 -6.46 -7.58
C CYS A 133 -2.51 -6.60 -7.72
N LEU A 134 -3.16 -5.87 -8.63
CA LEU A 134 -4.59 -6.03 -8.92
C LEU A 134 -4.87 -7.32 -9.71
N GLU A 135 -3.88 -7.86 -10.42
CA GLU A 135 -3.98 -9.12 -11.16
C GLU A 135 -3.85 -10.36 -10.27
N GLU A 136 -3.40 -10.20 -9.01
CA GLU A 136 -3.22 -11.29 -8.06
C GLU A 136 -4.55 -11.91 -7.61
N PHE A 137 -4.59 -13.22 -7.36
CA PHE A 137 -5.82 -13.89 -6.89
C PHE A 137 -6.27 -13.53 -5.47
N ASP A 138 -5.37 -13.00 -4.63
CA ASP A 138 -5.71 -12.72 -3.22
C ASP A 138 -6.46 -11.39 -3.11
N PRO A 139 -7.74 -11.39 -2.68
CA PRO A 139 -8.56 -10.18 -2.64
C PRO A 139 -8.00 -9.13 -1.68
N GLY A 140 -7.27 -9.54 -0.64
CA GLY A 140 -6.63 -8.59 0.27
C GLY A 140 -5.42 -7.87 -0.34
N VAL A 141 -4.74 -8.50 -1.31
CA VAL A 141 -3.67 -7.83 -2.08
C VAL A 141 -4.30 -6.82 -3.02
N LYS A 142 -5.36 -7.22 -3.75
CA LYS A 142 -6.15 -6.31 -4.59
C LYS A 142 -6.67 -5.12 -3.79
N GLU A 143 -7.19 -5.36 -2.59
CA GLU A 143 -7.72 -4.31 -1.72
C GLU A 143 -6.64 -3.29 -1.33
N ALA A 144 -5.49 -3.77 -0.86
CA ALA A 144 -4.38 -2.91 -0.48
C ALA A 144 -3.85 -2.09 -1.68
N ALA A 145 -3.77 -2.71 -2.85
CA ALA A 145 -3.33 -2.06 -4.07
C ALA A 145 -4.33 -1.00 -4.57
N THR A 146 -5.62 -1.34 -4.59
CA THR A 146 -6.71 -0.44 -4.99
C THR A 146 -6.73 0.80 -4.09
N TRP A 147 -6.59 0.61 -2.77
CA TRP A 147 -6.46 1.73 -1.84
C TRP A 147 -5.28 2.64 -2.19
N ALA A 148 -4.08 2.07 -2.40
CA ALA A 148 -2.89 2.86 -2.72
C ALA A 148 -3.08 3.68 -4.00
N LEU A 149 -3.65 3.07 -5.05
CA LEU A 149 -3.97 3.74 -6.31
C LEU A 149 -4.98 4.87 -6.12
N GLY A 150 -6.03 4.68 -5.31
CA GLY A 150 -6.99 5.75 -4.99
C GLY A 150 -6.36 6.93 -4.26
N TYR A 151 -5.46 6.65 -3.30
CA TYR A 151 -4.72 7.71 -2.60
C TYR A 151 -3.76 8.48 -3.51
N ILE A 152 -3.21 7.85 -4.55
CA ILE A 152 -2.39 8.53 -5.57
C ILE A 152 -3.29 9.37 -6.50
N ALA A 153 -4.34 8.74 -7.04
CA ALA A 153 -5.20 9.36 -8.04
C ALA A 153 -5.96 10.58 -7.52
N ARG A 154 -6.33 10.62 -6.24
CA ARG A 154 -7.17 11.69 -5.66
C ARG A 154 -6.51 13.08 -5.59
N HIS A 155 -5.18 13.17 -5.73
CA HIS A 155 -4.43 14.40 -5.47
C HIS A 155 -4.51 15.39 -6.63
N ASN A 156 -4.14 14.97 -7.84
CA ASN A 156 -4.12 15.84 -9.01
C ASN A 156 -4.33 15.06 -10.30
N ALA A 157 -4.64 15.80 -11.38
CA ALA A 157 -4.91 15.22 -12.69
C ALA A 157 -3.70 14.45 -13.27
N LEU A 158 -2.46 14.88 -13.00
CA LEU A 158 -1.25 14.22 -13.52
C LEU A 158 -1.02 12.84 -12.88
N LEU A 159 -1.20 12.74 -11.57
CA LEU A 159 -1.10 11.49 -10.81
C LEU A 159 -2.25 10.55 -11.19
N SER A 160 -3.45 11.10 -11.35
CA SER A 160 -4.61 10.34 -11.84
C SER A 160 -4.36 9.80 -13.26
N GLN A 161 -3.84 10.62 -14.16
CA GLN A 161 -3.44 10.20 -15.51
C GLN A 161 -2.38 9.10 -15.46
N SER A 162 -1.39 9.20 -14.56
CA SER A 162 -0.37 8.16 -14.38
C SER A 162 -0.99 6.81 -13.98
N VAL A 163 -2.02 6.82 -13.15
CA VAL A 163 -2.77 5.60 -12.75
C VAL A 163 -3.56 5.03 -13.94
N VAL A 164 -4.14 5.89 -14.78
CA VAL A 164 -4.86 5.47 -16.00
C VAL A 164 -3.89 4.91 -17.04
N ASP A 165 -2.79 5.58 -17.30
CA ASP A 165 -1.76 5.20 -18.28
C ASP A 165 -1.10 3.86 -17.91
N ALA A 166 -0.96 3.58 -16.61
CA ALA A 166 -0.48 2.28 -16.13
C ALA A 166 -1.50 1.14 -16.32
N GLY A 167 -2.72 1.41 -16.81
CA GLY A 167 -3.73 0.39 -17.07
C GLY A 167 -4.53 -0.04 -15.83
N ALA A 168 -4.60 0.79 -14.80
CA ALA A 168 -5.35 0.44 -13.58
C ALA A 168 -6.87 0.36 -13.81
N VAL A 169 -7.44 1.18 -14.70
CA VAL A 169 -8.90 1.35 -14.84
C VAL A 169 -9.62 0.04 -15.19
N PRO A 170 -9.21 -0.75 -16.21
CA PRO A 170 -9.85 -2.03 -16.50
C PRO A 170 -9.80 -3.01 -15.31
N LEU A 171 -8.68 -3.06 -14.59
CA LEU A 171 -8.51 -3.93 -13.43
C LEU A 171 -9.38 -3.49 -12.24
N LEU A 172 -9.53 -2.18 -12.03
CA LEU A 172 -10.44 -1.63 -11.03
C LEU A 172 -11.91 -1.98 -11.36
N VAL A 173 -12.30 -1.97 -12.64
CA VAL A 173 -13.63 -2.43 -13.07
C VAL A 173 -13.82 -3.92 -12.77
N LEU A 174 -12.81 -4.76 -13.02
CA LEU A 174 -12.86 -6.18 -12.63
C LEU A 174 -13.01 -6.35 -11.10
N CYS A 175 -12.36 -5.49 -10.30
CA CYS A 175 -12.50 -5.50 -8.84
C CYS A 175 -13.94 -5.18 -8.37
N LEU A 176 -14.78 -4.51 -9.18
CA LEU A 176 -16.20 -4.31 -8.87
C LEU A 176 -17.03 -5.60 -8.99
N LEU A 177 -16.52 -6.59 -9.72
CA LEU A 177 -17.20 -7.87 -9.95
C LEU A 177 -16.93 -8.88 -8.84
N GLU A 178 -15.82 -8.73 -8.12
CA GLU A 178 -15.37 -9.62 -7.05
C GLU A 178 -16.38 -9.70 -5.89
N PRO A 179 -16.58 -10.84 -5.22
CA PRO A 179 -17.62 -10.98 -4.19
C PRO A 179 -17.41 -10.07 -2.96
N GLU A 180 -16.19 -9.63 -2.69
CA GLU A 180 -15.83 -8.83 -1.53
C GLU A 180 -16.38 -7.40 -1.59
N ILE A 181 -17.37 -7.10 -0.75
CA ILE A 181 -17.99 -5.77 -0.63
C ILE A 181 -16.95 -4.67 -0.36
N ALA A 182 -15.96 -4.95 0.48
CA ALA A 182 -14.89 -4.01 0.80
C ALA A 182 -14.12 -3.59 -0.47
N LEU A 183 -13.67 -4.57 -1.26
CA LEU A 183 -12.95 -4.34 -2.51
C LEU A 183 -13.81 -3.55 -3.51
N LYS A 184 -15.09 -3.92 -3.68
CA LYS A 184 -16.02 -3.18 -4.55
C LYS A 184 -16.10 -1.71 -4.17
N ARG A 185 -16.26 -1.42 -2.86
CA ARG A 185 -16.39 -0.04 -2.37
C ARG A 185 -15.13 0.78 -2.67
N ILE A 186 -13.96 0.21 -2.44
CA ILE A 186 -12.69 0.91 -2.63
C ILE A 186 -12.42 1.10 -4.12
N ALA A 187 -12.73 0.11 -4.96
CA ALA A 187 -12.63 0.22 -6.41
C ALA A 187 -13.56 1.32 -6.94
N ALA A 188 -14.81 1.37 -6.47
CA ALA A 188 -15.74 2.43 -6.83
C ALA A 188 -15.26 3.82 -6.38
N SER A 189 -14.73 3.94 -5.15
CA SER A 189 -14.13 5.18 -4.65
C SER A 189 -12.94 5.60 -5.50
N THR A 190 -12.08 4.66 -5.87
CA THR A 190 -10.87 4.92 -6.69
C THR A 190 -11.25 5.38 -8.09
N LEU A 191 -12.24 4.76 -8.74
CA LEU A 191 -12.76 5.18 -10.03
C LEU A 191 -13.40 6.58 -9.96
N SER A 192 -14.09 6.89 -8.86
CA SER A 192 -14.63 8.23 -8.60
C SER A 192 -13.52 9.27 -8.43
N ASP A 193 -12.48 8.93 -7.66
CA ASP A 193 -11.30 9.79 -7.48
C ASP A 193 -10.55 10.03 -8.79
N ILE A 194 -10.53 9.06 -9.71
CA ILE A 194 -9.96 9.25 -11.06
C ILE A 194 -10.85 10.19 -11.89
N SER A 195 -12.16 9.93 -11.91
CA SER A 195 -13.13 10.62 -12.79
C SER A 195 -13.35 12.09 -12.44
N LYS A 196 -13.10 12.51 -11.19
CA LYS A 196 -13.37 13.89 -10.75
C LYS A 196 -12.39 14.94 -11.30
N HIS A 197 -11.23 14.51 -11.84
CA HIS A 197 -10.14 15.44 -12.18
C HIS A 197 -10.29 16.08 -13.57
N THR A 198 -10.56 15.30 -14.61
CA THR A 198 -10.74 15.82 -15.98
C THR A 198 -11.83 15.03 -16.72
N PRO A 199 -12.52 15.64 -17.71
CA PRO A 199 -13.52 14.94 -18.50
C PRO A 199 -12.94 13.79 -19.32
N GLU A 200 -11.67 13.85 -19.74
CA GLU A 200 -11.00 12.76 -20.46
C GLU A 200 -10.79 11.53 -19.57
N LEU A 201 -10.40 11.74 -18.31
CA LEU A 201 -10.28 10.67 -17.32
C LEU A 201 -11.64 10.04 -17.02
N ALA A 202 -12.69 10.88 -16.86
CA ALA A 202 -14.05 10.39 -16.70
C ALA A 202 -14.50 9.57 -17.91
N GLN A 203 -14.24 10.04 -19.13
CA GLN A 203 -14.57 9.31 -20.36
C GLN A 203 -13.87 7.95 -20.42
N THR A 204 -12.61 7.86 -20.00
CA THR A 204 -11.87 6.59 -19.95
C THR A 204 -12.54 5.58 -18.99
N VAL A 205 -13.03 6.05 -17.85
CA VAL A 205 -13.80 5.23 -16.89
C VAL A 205 -15.15 4.81 -17.48
N VAL A 206 -15.80 5.68 -18.27
CA VAL A 206 -17.04 5.34 -18.99
C VAL A 206 -16.79 4.25 -20.03
N ASP A 207 -15.76 4.41 -20.85
CA ASP A 207 -15.44 3.55 -21.98
C ASP A 207 -15.05 2.13 -21.55
N THR A 208 -14.52 1.97 -20.34
CA THR A 208 -14.21 0.67 -19.72
C THR A 208 -15.44 -0.05 -19.17
N GLY A 209 -16.64 0.53 -19.29
CA GLY A 209 -17.89 -0.09 -18.85
C GLY A 209 -18.16 0.02 -17.34
N ALA A 210 -17.40 0.84 -16.62
CA ALA A 210 -17.55 1.00 -15.18
C ALA A 210 -18.96 1.43 -14.77
N ILE A 211 -19.64 2.25 -15.58
CA ILE A 211 -20.98 2.78 -15.29
C ILE A 211 -22.01 1.66 -15.09
N ALA A 212 -21.99 0.61 -15.92
CA ALA A 212 -22.96 -0.48 -15.81
C ALA A 212 -22.84 -1.21 -14.48
N HIS A 213 -21.60 -1.43 -14.02
CA HIS A 213 -21.30 -2.10 -12.76
C HIS A 213 -21.56 -1.20 -11.54
N LEU A 214 -21.20 0.08 -11.62
CA LEU A 214 -21.51 1.07 -10.58
C LEU A 214 -23.02 1.29 -10.42
N ALA A 215 -23.79 1.31 -11.51
CA ALA A 215 -25.25 1.41 -11.46
C ALA A 215 -25.90 0.20 -10.76
N GLN A 216 -25.38 -1.01 -10.99
CA GLN A 216 -25.83 -2.21 -10.27
C GLN A 216 -25.50 -2.15 -8.77
N MET A 217 -24.42 -1.47 -8.38
CA MET A 217 -24.06 -1.28 -6.97
C MET A 217 -25.01 -0.31 -6.23
N ILE A 218 -25.58 0.69 -6.90
CA ILE A 218 -26.56 1.62 -6.30
C ILE A 218 -27.85 0.87 -5.87
N LEU A 219 -28.19 -0.21 -6.56
CA LEU A 219 -29.34 -1.08 -6.24
C LEU A 219 -29.08 -1.99 -5.03
N ASN A 220 -27.83 -2.06 -4.54
CA ASN A 220 -27.45 -2.88 -3.41
C ASN A 220 -27.95 -2.23 -2.09
N PRO A 221 -28.53 -2.99 -1.13
CA PRO A 221 -29.07 -2.43 0.12
C PRO A 221 -28.05 -1.71 1.02
N ASP A 222 -26.74 -1.91 0.82
CA ASP A 222 -25.71 -1.26 1.63
C ASP A 222 -25.58 0.25 1.32
N ALA A 223 -25.94 1.09 2.29
CA ALA A 223 -25.90 2.54 2.14
C ALA A 223 -24.48 3.10 1.87
N LYS A 224 -23.43 2.39 2.28
CA LYS A 224 -22.03 2.79 2.02
C LYS A 224 -21.54 2.42 0.63
N LEU A 225 -22.31 1.64 -0.13
CA LEU A 225 -22.06 1.40 -1.57
C LEU A 225 -22.75 2.45 -2.45
N LYS A 226 -23.74 3.18 -1.91
CA LYS A 226 -24.53 4.19 -2.64
C LYS A 226 -23.85 5.55 -2.71
N VAL A 227 -23.07 5.87 -1.69
CA VAL A 227 -22.28 7.10 -1.61
C VAL A 227 -20.85 6.64 -1.82
N GLY A 228 -20.19 7.03 -2.91
CA GLY A 228 -18.80 6.64 -3.23
C GLY A 228 -17.77 7.27 -2.28
N THR A 229 -18.02 7.20 -0.98
CA THR A 229 -17.24 7.79 0.10
C THR A 229 -16.86 6.69 1.07
N ALA A 230 -15.55 6.40 1.14
CA ALA A 230 -14.97 5.55 2.17
C ALA A 230 -14.93 6.25 3.54
#